data_AF-A0A9P4H676-F1
#
_entry.id   AF-A0A9P4H676-F1
#
_cell.length_a   1.000
_cell.length_b   1.000
_cell.length_c   1.000
_cell.angle_alpha   90.00
_cell.angle_beta   90.00
_cell.angle_gamma   90.00
#
_symmetry.space_group_name_H-M   'P 1'
#
loop_
_entity.id
_entity.type
_entity.pdbx_description
1 polymer ?
#
loop_
_entity_poly.entity_id
_entity_poly.type
_entity_poly.pdbx_seq_one_letter_code
_entity_poly.pdbx_strand_id
1 'polypeptide(L)'
;MDLAQVQRNTVTELSKHIAAASIIEARCPLDHGKHYATPLSGVRLGTLNILPAEPQHLVLSHVDIATLFTFRQVNQSAMRLVNTMTNYKKAVLSAPSALRMAIAIGVHHNYTISVLFRALCDRHCADCGKLTHFLDVVTLRRICLSLNGRCDSRLPPVNTAKELPASLPSIDDTKLTSLYETCTKFTPIPGRYTMQRKFRRCETRVTELIPRHSVFFDSNGVPEFKTALLNASAIPPQWGLSDGLPLKNVLLKSMTAVLAPWLKKASMKAEMGVWCPI
;
A
#
# COMPACT_ATOMS: atom_id res chain seq x y z
N MET A 1 14.23 27.91 -10.91
CA MET A 1 13.01 27.31 -10.34
C MET A 1 13.43 26.54 -9.10
N ASP A 2 12.88 26.85 -7.92
CA ASP A 2 13.25 26.18 -6.66
C ASP A 2 12.76 24.72 -6.67
N LEU A 3 13.68 23.76 -6.65
CA LEU A 3 13.37 22.32 -6.67
C LEU A 3 12.48 21.92 -5.48
N ALA A 4 12.68 22.52 -4.31
CA ALA A 4 11.87 22.23 -3.13
C ALA A 4 10.41 22.67 -3.34
N GLN A 5 10.20 23.83 -3.97
CA GLN A 5 8.86 24.29 -4.33
C GLN A 5 8.18 23.35 -5.33
N VAL A 6 8.90 22.89 -6.35
CA VAL A 6 8.36 21.95 -7.35
C VAL A 6 7.97 20.61 -6.71
N GLN A 7 8.77 20.10 -5.78
CA GLN A 7 8.46 18.89 -5.02
C GLN A 7 7.24 19.07 -4.12
N ARG A 8 7.10 20.23 -3.44
CA ARG A 8 5.89 20.55 -2.66
C ARG A 8 4.64 20.55 -3.53
N ASN A 9 4.70 21.20 -4.69
CA ASN A 9 3.59 21.23 -5.65
C ASN A 9 3.22 19.82 -6.13
N THR A 10 4.24 19.00 -6.42
CA THR A 10 4.06 17.58 -6.81
C THR A 10 3.31 16.80 -5.73
N VAL A 11 3.74 16.91 -4.45
CA VAL A 11 3.08 16.23 -3.33
C VAL A 11 1.63 16.67 -3.19
N THR A 12 1.37 17.98 -3.24
CA THR A 12 0.02 18.54 -3.13
C THR A 12 -0.89 18.01 -4.22
N GLU A 13 -0.42 17.93 -5.47
CA GLU A 13 -1.23 17.47 -6.59
C GLU A 13 -1.51 15.96 -6.51
N LEU A 14 -0.47 15.16 -6.31
CA LEU A 14 -0.61 13.70 -6.24
C LEU A 14 -1.45 13.24 -5.05
N SER A 15 -1.41 13.98 -3.94
CA SER A 15 -2.20 13.65 -2.74
C SER A 15 -3.71 13.74 -2.97
N LYS A 16 -4.17 14.46 -3.99
CA LYS A 16 -5.61 14.57 -4.33
C LYS A 16 -6.22 13.25 -4.80
N HIS A 17 -5.39 12.30 -5.25
CA HIS A 17 -5.84 11.04 -5.84
C HIS A 17 -5.97 9.89 -4.84
N ILE A 18 -5.57 10.08 -3.58
CA ILE A 18 -5.51 9.04 -2.54
C ILE A 18 -6.08 9.54 -1.22
N ALA A 19 -6.20 8.67 -0.22
CA ALA A 19 -6.56 9.09 1.12
C ALA A 19 -5.51 10.06 1.69
N ALA A 20 -5.97 11.17 2.27
CA ALA A 20 -5.09 12.18 2.85
C ALA A 20 -4.24 11.61 3.99
N ALA A 21 -2.96 11.97 4.03
CA ALA A 21 -2.03 11.49 5.05
C ALA A 21 -2.49 11.81 6.48
N SER A 22 -3.16 12.93 6.68
CA SER A 22 -3.74 13.33 7.98
C SER A 22 -4.85 12.39 8.45
N ILE A 23 -5.70 11.90 7.53
CA ILE A 23 -6.75 10.92 7.85
C ILE A 23 -6.12 9.59 8.27
N ILE A 24 -5.08 9.17 7.54
CA ILE A 24 -4.33 7.94 7.83
C ILE A 24 -3.64 8.06 9.21
N GLU A 25 -3.02 9.20 9.49
CA GLU A 25 -2.36 9.48 10.78
C GLU A 25 -3.33 9.53 11.96
N ALA A 26 -4.48 10.19 11.80
CA ALA A 26 -5.49 10.26 12.86
C ALA A 26 -6.02 8.87 13.25
N ARG A 27 -6.04 7.92 12.30
CA ARG A 27 -6.51 6.55 12.54
C ARG A 27 -5.43 5.60 13.03
N CYS A 28 -4.19 5.81 12.57
CA CYS A 28 -3.05 4.99 12.94
C CYS A 28 -1.88 5.89 13.36
N PRO A 29 -1.89 6.39 14.60
CA PRO A 29 -0.75 7.11 15.13
C PRO A 29 0.38 6.12 15.36
N LEU A 30 1.46 6.22 14.57
CA LEU A 30 2.68 5.48 14.87
C LEU A 30 3.35 6.11 16.10
N ASP A 31 3.71 5.27 17.06
CA ASP A 31 4.71 5.64 18.07
C ASP A 31 6.09 5.70 17.37
N HIS A 32 6.46 6.88 16.89
CA HIS A 32 7.70 7.14 16.13
C HIS A 32 8.98 7.06 17.00
N GLY A 33 9.06 6.10 17.92
CA GLY A 33 10.10 6.11 18.95
C GLY A 33 9.96 7.30 19.88
N LYS A 34 8.73 7.75 20.14
CA LYS A 34 8.47 8.82 21.13
C LYS A 34 8.72 8.33 22.55
N HIS A 35 8.81 7.02 22.75
CA HIS A 35 9.34 6.43 23.97
C HIS A 35 10.87 6.38 23.94
N TYR A 36 11.52 7.53 24.13
CA TYR A 36 12.87 7.56 24.69
C TYR A 36 12.77 7.27 26.20
N ALA A 37 12.25 6.09 26.55
CA ALA A 37 12.30 5.66 27.93
C ALA A 37 13.78 5.35 28.25
N THR A 38 14.31 6.09 29.22
CA THR A 38 15.64 5.84 29.78
C THR A 38 15.71 4.36 30.15
N PRO A 39 16.75 3.63 29.70
CA PRO A 39 16.90 2.23 30.03
C PRO A 39 16.76 1.99 31.52
N LEU A 40 15.78 1.17 31.90
CA LEU A 40 15.93 0.43 33.14
C LEU A 40 17.14 -0.48 32.95
N SER A 41 18.19 -0.23 33.73
CA SER A 41 19.40 -1.05 33.71
C SER A 41 19.01 -2.50 34.01
N GLY A 42 19.44 -3.43 33.15
CA GLY A 42 19.19 -4.87 33.32
C GLY A 42 18.06 -5.50 32.50
N VAL A 43 17.29 -4.73 31.70
CA VAL A 43 16.28 -5.32 30.80
C VAL A 43 16.95 -5.99 29.59
N ARG A 44 16.82 -7.32 29.49
CA ARG A 44 17.45 -8.15 28.44
C ARG A 44 16.41 -8.73 27.48
N LEU A 45 16.87 -9.21 26.32
CA LEU A 45 16.04 -9.91 25.32
C LEU A 45 15.82 -11.40 25.66
N GLY A 46 16.07 -11.81 26.90
CA GLY A 46 16.14 -13.23 27.28
C GLY A 46 17.22 -13.96 26.48
N THR A 47 16.89 -15.16 25.98
CA THR A 47 17.80 -16.04 25.22
C THR A 47 18.31 -15.41 23.92
N LEU A 48 17.56 -14.51 23.28
CA LEU A 48 18.01 -13.82 22.07
C LEU A 48 19.26 -12.97 22.31
N ASN A 49 19.48 -12.54 23.55
CA ASN A 49 20.63 -11.71 23.93
C ASN A 49 21.97 -12.47 23.90
N ILE A 50 21.94 -13.80 23.71
CA ILE A 50 23.14 -14.62 23.46
C ILE A 50 23.71 -14.32 22.07
N LEU A 51 22.86 -13.95 21.12
CA LEU A 51 23.26 -13.60 19.77
C LEU A 51 23.77 -12.16 19.71
N PRO A 52 24.77 -11.85 18.87
CA PRO A 52 25.09 -10.48 18.48
C PRO A 52 23.91 -9.77 17.80
N ALA A 53 24.02 -8.45 17.60
CA ALA A 53 22.95 -7.66 17.00
C ALA A 53 22.67 -8.05 15.54
N GLU A 54 23.68 -8.49 14.79
CA GLU A 54 23.57 -8.79 13.37
C GLU A 54 22.67 -10.02 13.11
N PRO A 55 22.85 -11.18 13.79
CA PRO A 55 21.92 -12.29 13.66
C PRO A 55 20.52 -11.97 14.19
N GLN A 56 20.41 -11.16 15.26
CA GLN A 56 19.12 -10.71 15.76
C GLN A 56 18.36 -9.90 14.70
N HIS A 57 19.03 -8.95 14.05
CA HIS A 57 18.47 -8.17 12.94
C HIS A 57 18.11 -9.06 11.75
N LEU A 58 18.92 -10.07 11.44
CA LEU A 58 18.62 -11.03 10.36
C LEU A 58 17.33 -11.79 10.65
N VAL A 59 17.16 -12.33 11.86
CA VAL A 59 15.92 -13.02 12.26
C VAL A 59 14.73 -12.08 12.19
N LEU A 60 14.85 -10.88 12.77
CA LEU A 60 13.78 -9.87 12.74
C LEU A 60 13.48 -9.35 11.33
N SER A 61 14.38 -9.52 10.36
CA SER A 61 14.14 -9.12 8.97
C SER A 61 13.24 -10.09 8.20
N HIS A 62 13.05 -11.31 8.73
CA HIS A 62 12.23 -12.38 8.16
C HIS A 62 10.84 -12.49 8.80
N VAL A 63 10.58 -11.80 9.92
CA VAL A 63 9.22 -11.74 10.48
C VAL A 63 8.38 -10.68 9.78
N ASP A 64 7.07 -10.88 9.74
CA ASP A 64 6.13 -9.90 9.21
C ASP A 64 6.08 -8.63 10.08
N ILE A 65 5.54 -7.53 9.55
CA ILE A 65 5.51 -6.25 10.27
C ILE A 65 4.61 -6.31 11.51
N ALA A 66 3.56 -7.12 11.52
CA ALA A 66 2.70 -7.27 12.71
C ALA A 66 3.48 -7.92 13.86
N THR A 67 4.14 -9.05 13.59
CA THR A 67 5.02 -9.74 14.53
C THR A 67 6.17 -8.83 14.99
N LEU A 68 6.75 -8.05 14.08
CA LEU A 68 7.81 -7.09 14.40
C LEU A 68 7.34 -6.00 15.38
N PHE A 69 6.13 -5.47 15.19
CA PHE A 69 5.55 -4.49 16.11
C PHE A 69 5.20 -5.09 17.46
N THR A 70 4.65 -6.30 17.50
CA THR A 70 4.41 -7.02 18.76
C THR A 70 5.73 -7.25 19.49
N PHE A 71 6.77 -7.70 18.80
CA PHE A 71 8.11 -7.85 19.39
C PHE A 71 8.66 -6.52 19.93
N ARG A 72 8.51 -5.42 19.17
CA ARG A 72 8.94 -4.08 19.59
C ARG A 72 8.28 -3.65 20.92
N GLN A 73 7.07 -4.12 21.22
CA GLN A 73 6.31 -3.78 22.43
C GLN A 73 6.67 -4.63 23.65
N VAL A 74 7.42 -5.74 23.49
CA VAL A 74 7.71 -6.68 24.59
C VAL A 74 8.46 -6.01 25.73
N ASN A 75 9.54 -5.27 25.42
CA ASN A 75 10.30 -4.50 26.39
C ASN A 75 11.17 -3.42 25.72
N GLN A 76 11.81 -2.56 26.52
CA GLN A 76 12.66 -1.48 26.00
C GLN A 76 13.85 -1.96 25.17
N SER A 77 14.39 -3.14 25.48
CA SER A 77 15.52 -3.72 24.74
C SER A 77 15.09 -4.17 23.34
N ALA A 78 13.93 -4.84 23.24
CA ALA A 78 13.32 -5.23 21.98
C ALA A 78 12.96 -4.01 21.13
N MET A 79 12.40 -2.98 21.78
CA MET A 79 12.14 -1.70 21.11
C MET A 79 13.39 -1.08 20.50
N ARG A 80 14.51 -1.05 21.24
CA ARG A 80 15.78 -0.52 20.73
C ARG A 80 16.33 -1.35 19.60
N LEU A 81 16.32 -2.67 19.74
CA LEU A 81 16.82 -3.57 18.71
C LEU A 81 16.10 -3.37 17.37
N VAL A 82 14.77 -3.25 17.39
CA VAL A 82 13.99 -2.95 16.19
C VAL A 82 14.32 -1.55 15.66
N ASN A 83 14.42 -0.55 16.54
CA ASN A 83 14.72 0.83 16.13
C ASN A 83 16.14 0.99 15.52
N THR A 84 17.09 0.08 15.82
CA THR A 84 18.42 0.08 15.20
C THR A 84 18.46 -0.62 13.84
N MET A 85 17.42 -1.37 13.44
CA MET A 85 17.35 -1.97 12.11
C MET A 85 17.27 -0.89 11.03
N THR A 86 18.21 -0.92 10.08
CA THR A 86 18.31 0.12 9.04
C THR A 86 17.05 0.20 8.16
N ASN A 87 16.51 -0.93 7.71
CA ASN A 87 15.31 -0.97 6.87
C ASN A 87 14.09 -0.40 7.59
N TYR A 88 13.92 -0.77 8.87
CA TYR A 88 12.85 -0.27 9.73
C TYR A 88 12.98 1.24 9.93
N LYS A 89 14.15 1.70 10.37
CA LYS A 89 14.43 3.11 10.62
C LYS A 89 14.15 3.98 9.39
N LYS A 90 14.57 3.54 8.20
CA LYS A 90 14.29 4.26 6.94
C LYS A 90 12.80 4.29 6.59
N ALA A 91 12.10 3.16 6.71
CA ALA A 91 10.68 3.11 6.40
C ALA A 91 9.86 4.02 7.33
N VAL A 92 10.13 3.99 8.64
CA VAL A 92 9.43 4.81 9.63
C VAL A 92 9.72 6.30 9.46
N LEU A 93 10.98 6.67 9.21
CA LEU A 93 11.35 8.09 9.09
C LEU A 93 10.91 8.71 7.76
N SER A 94 11.04 7.97 6.65
CA SER A 94 10.84 8.53 5.32
C SER A 94 9.50 8.19 4.70
N ALA A 95 8.89 7.05 5.03
CA ALA A 95 7.63 6.61 4.43
C ALA A 95 6.59 6.16 5.48
N PRO A 96 6.33 6.94 6.54
CA PRO A 96 5.43 6.52 7.62
C PRO A 96 4.00 6.30 7.12
N SER A 97 3.54 7.01 6.09
CA SER A 97 2.22 6.80 5.49
C SER A 97 2.04 5.38 4.93
N ALA A 98 3.09 4.74 4.42
CA ALA A 98 3.01 3.37 3.94
C ALA A 98 2.76 2.37 5.08
N LEU A 99 3.49 2.52 6.19
CA LEU A 99 3.28 1.71 7.38
C LEU A 99 1.90 1.98 8.00
N ARG A 100 1.53 3.25 8.17
CA ARG A 100 0.21 3.61 8.72
C ARG A 100 -0.93 3.05 7.87
N MET A 101 -0.84 3.15 6.55
CA MET A 101 -1.87 2.61 5.66
C MET A 101 -1.92 1.09 5.76
N ALA A 102 -0.78 0.41 5.76
CA ALA A 102 -0.71 -1.05 5.91
C ALA A 102 -1.37 -1.54 7.20
N ILE A 103 -1.21 -0.80 8.30
CA ILE A 103 -1.88 -1.08 9.57
C ILE A 103 -3.37 -0.74 9.47
N ALA A 104 -3.70 0.46 8.98
CA ALA A 104 -5.07 0.97 8.90
C ALA A 104 -6.00 0.10 8.05
N ILE A 105 -5.48 -0.53 6.99
CA ILE A 105 -6.26 -1.45 6.16
C ILE A 105 -6.05 -2.93 6.52
N GLY A 106 -5.18 -3.21 7.50
CA GLY A 106 -5.01 -4.55 8.07
C GLY A 106 -4.12 -5.51 7.29
N VAL A 107 -3.19 -5.05 6.45
CA VAL A 107 -2.35 -5.92 5.58
C VAL A 107 -0.89 -6.06 6.01
N HIS A 108 -0.48 -5.40 7.09
CA HIS A 108 0.90 -5.41 7.59
C HIS A 108 1.42 -6.81 8.04
N HIS A 109 0.55 -7.80 8.21
CA HIS A 109 0.94 -9.20 8.49
C HIS A 109 1.36 -9.98 7.23
N ASN A 110 1.08 -9.45 6.02
CA ASN A 110 1.32 -10.18 4.77
C ASN A 110 2.76 -10.14 4.28
N TYR A 111 3.62 -9.29 4.87
CA TYR A 111 4.96 -9.07 4.38
C TYR A 111 5.90 -8.55 5.47
N THR A 112 7.20 -8.72 5.24
CA THR A 112 8.25 -8.26 6.16
C THR A 112 8.65 -6.82 5.90
N ILE A 113 9.32 -6.20 6.86
CA ILE A 113 9.87 -4.84 6.73
C ILE A 113 10.88 -4.73 5.58
N SER A 114 11.60 -5.82 5.28
CA SER A 114 12.56 -5.88 4.18
C SER A 114 11.87 -5.85 2.81
N VAL A 115 10.73 -6.52 2.68
CA VAL A 115 9.93 -6.49 1.43
C VAL A 115 9.37 -5.09 1.20
N LEU A 116 8.81 -4.45 2.24
CA LEU A 116 8.35 -3.07 2.17
C LEU A 116 9.50 -2.11 1.78
N PHE A 117 10.67 -2.25 2.41
CA PHE A 117 11.82 -1.42 2.10
C PHE A 117 12.27 -1.57 0.64
N ARG A 118 12.28 -2.80 0.10
CA ARG A 118 12.58 -3.05 -1.31
C ARG A 118 11.59 -2.34 -2.23
N ALA A 119 10.29 -2.43 -1.95
CA ALA A 119 9.26 -1.74 -2.73
C ALA A 119 9.39 -0.21 -2.68
N LEU A 120 9.83 0.34 -1.53
CA LEU A 120 10.12 1.76 -1.38
C LEU A 120 11.37 2.19 -2.17
N CYS A 121 12.31 1.29 -2.44
CA CYS A 121 13.46 1.56 -3.31
C CYS A 121 13.08 1.60 -4.80
N ASP A 122 12.00 0.93 -5.21
CA ASP A 122 11.54 0.94 -6.58
C ASP A 122 10.95 2.31 -6.96
N ARG A 123 11.11 2.69 -8.23
CA ARG A 123 10.68 4.00 -8.77
C ARG A 123 9.62 3.90 -9.86
N HIS A 124 9.50 2.73 -10.47
CA HIS A 124 8.74 2.51 -11.68
C HIS A 124 7.49 1.70 -11.38
N CYS A 125 6.40 2.04 -12.04
CA CYS A 125 5.17 1.28 -11.99
C CYS A 125 5.44 -0.16 -12.42
N ALA A 126 5.01 -1.12 -11.62
CA ALA A 126 5.23 -2.53 -11.88
C ALA A 126 4.48 -3.05 -13.12
N ASP A 127 3.44 -2.33 -13.57
CA ASP A 127 2.60 -2.73 -14.70
C ASP A 127 3.07 -2.08 -16.03
N CYS A 128 3.47 -0.80 -16.03
CA CYS A 128 3.83 -0.07 -17.26
C CYS A 128 5.25 0.50 -17.30
N GLY A 129 6.07 0.31 -16.27
CA GLY A 129 7.45 0.79 -16.22
C GLY A 129 7.62 2.31 -16.07
N LYS A 130 6.55 3.10 -16.16
CA LYS A 130 6.61 4.57 -16.00
C LYS A 130 6.94 4.96 -14.56
N LEU A 131 7.64 6.07 -14.37
CA LEU A 131 7.91 6.63 -13.04
C LEU A 131 6.60 6.88 -12.28
N THR A 132 6.59 6.52 -11.00
CA THR A 132 5.45 6.76 -10.13
C THR A 132 5.84 6.95 -8.66
N HIS A 133 4.98 7.68 -7.97
CA HIS A 133 5.12 8.01 -6.55
C HIS A 133 4.17 7.19 -5.67
N PHE A 134 3.22 6.45 -6.26
CA PHE A 134 2.29 5.64 -5.47
C PHE A 134 2.83 4.24 -5.24
N LEU A 135 2.68 3.78 -4.00
CA LEU A 135 2.89 2.40 -3.58
C LEU A 135 1.54 1.81 -3.20
N ASP A 136 1.18 0.69 -3.81
CA ASP A 136 0.08 -0.15 -3.35
C ASP A 136 0.55 -0.95 -2.14
N VAL A 137 -0.03 -0.69 -0.98
CA VAL A 137 0.39 -1.35 0.27
C VAL A 137 -0.13 -2.79 0.38
N VAL A 138 -1.10 -3.20 -0.43
CA VAL A 138 -1.58 -4.59 -0.43
C VAL A 138 -0.61 -5.48 -1.19
N THR A 139 -0.18 -5.05 -2.38
CA THR A 139 0.70 -5.83 -3.25
C THR A 139 2.19 -5.51 -3.07
N LEU A 140 2.51 -4.42 -2.36
CA LEU A 140 3.85 -3.83 -2.26
C LEU A 140 4.49 -3.54 -3.62
N ARG A 141 3.69 -3.03 -4.55
CA ARG A 141 4.15 -2.65 -5.89
C ARG A 141 3.87 -1.19 -6.16
N ARG A 142 4.76 -0.57 -6.92
CA ARG A 142 4.57 0.78 -7.44
C ARG A 142 3.45 0.78 -8.49
N ILE A 143 2.48 1.67 -8.36
CA ILE A 143 1.36 1.82 -9.31
C ILE A 143 1.25 3.28 -9.76
N CYS A 144 0.79 3.56 -10.97
CA CYS A 144 0.74 4.94 -11.50
C CYS A 144 -0.64 5.60 -11.49
N LEU A 145 -1.69 4.86 -11.10
CA LEU A 145 -3.10 5.31 -11.15
C LEU A 145 -3.50 5.90 -12.52
N SER A 146 -2.80 5.46 -13.59
CA SER A 146 -2.84 6.01 -14.96
C SER A 146 -2.77 7.54 -15.04
N LEU A 147 -2.05 8.20 -14.12
CA LEU A 147 -1.84 9.66 -14.18
C LEU A 147 -0.87 10.06 -15.29
N ASN A 148 0.11 9.20 -15.61
CA ASN A 148 1.11 9.44 -16.66
C ASN A 148 0.72 8.72 -17.97
N GLY A 149 -0.57 8.77 -18.31
CA GLY A 149 -1.15 8.10 -19.48
C GLY A 149 -1.53 6.64 -19.26
N ARG A 150 -1.76 5.91 -20.36
CA ARG A 150 -2.23 4.52 -20.33
C ARG A 150 -1.26 3.62 -19.54
N CYS A 151 -1.86 2.78 -18.71
CA CYS A 151 -1.21 1.72 -17.96
C CYS A 151 -2.17 0.55 -17.99
N ASP A 152 -1.77 -0.58 -18.57
CA ASP A 152 -2.55 -1.82 -18.59
C ASP A 152 -2.43 -2.48 -17.22
N SER A 153 -2.95 -1.77 -16.23
CA SER A 153 -2.72 -2.09 -14.85
C SER A 153 -3.53 -3.33 -14.46
N ARG A 154 -3.03 -4.07 -13.45
CA ARG A 154 -3.70 -5.21 -12.84
C ARG A 154 -5.18 -4.93 -12.47
N LEU A 155 -5.99 -5.95 -12.21
CA LEU A 155 -7.39 -5.73 -11.83
C LEU A 155 -7.49 -4.88 -10.55
N PRO A 156 -8.50 -4.02 -10.40
CA PRO A 156 -8.73 -3.30 -9.15
C PRO A 156 -9.11 -4.27 -8.03
N PRO A 157 -8.94 -3.89 -6.75
CA PRO A 157 -9.53 -4.63 -5.65
C PRO A 157 -11.04 -4.77 -5.80
N VAL A 158 -11.59 -5.92 -5.40
CA VAL A 158 -13.01 -6.25 -5.58
C VAL A 158 -13.72 -6.29 -4.24
N ASN A 159 -14.93 -5.73 -4.20
CA ASN A 159 -15.84 -5.83 -3.07
C ASN A 159 -16.80 -6.99 -3.28
N THR A 160 -16.62 -8.10 -2.56
CA THR A 160 -17.46 -9.30 -2.76
C THR A 160 -18.93 -9.08 -2.43
N ALA A 161 -19.25 -8.20 -1.47
CA ALA A 161 -20.63 -7.92 -1.09
C ALA A 161 -21.42 -7.15 -2.16
N LYS A 162 -20.72 -6.41 -3.05
CA LYS A 162 -21.35 -5.60 -4.10
C LYS A 162 -21.15 -6.14 -5.51
N GLU A 163 -20.01 -6.75 -5.78
CA GLU A 163 -19.54 -7.04 -7.14
C GLU A 163 -19.53 -8.52 -7.48
N LEU A 164 -19.86 -9.41 -6.51
CA LEU A 164 -20.10 -10.80 -6.85
C LEU A 164 -21.51 -10.88 -7.46
N PRO A 165 -21.67 -11.19 -8.76
CA PRO A 165 -22.98 -11.58 -9.26
C PRO A 165 -23.44 -12.80 -8.46
N ALA A 166 -24.73 -12.86 -8.13
CA ALA A 166 -25.37 -13.99 -7.45
C ALA A 166 -25.22 -15.34 -8.19
N SER A 167 -24.46 -15.37 -9.29
CA SER A 167 -24.05 -16.55 -10.05
C SER A 167 -22.76 -16.21 -10.82
N LEU A 168 -21.61 -16.67 -10.31
CA LEU A 168 -20.49 -17.01 -11.19
C LEU A 168 -20.85 -18.41 -11.74
N PRO A 169 -21.31 -18.56 -13.00
CA PRO A 169 -22.00 -19.79 -13.44
C PRO A 169 -21.13 -21.05 -13.52
N SER A 170 -19.89 -21.02 -13.04
CA SER A 170 -18.87 -22.04 -13.31
C SER A 170 -17.92 -22.34 -12.16
N ILE A 171 -18.04 -21.67 -11.00
CA ILE A 171 -17.17 -21.97 -9.85
C ILE A 171 -18.04 -22.58 -8.77
N ASP A 172 -17.76 -23.85 -8.48
CA ASP A 172 -18.28 -24.58 -7.32
C ASP A 172 -18.09 -23.72 -6.04
N ASP A 173 -19.15 -23.53 -5.27
CA ASP A 173 -19.15 -22.70 -4.04
C ASP A 173 -18.06 -23.12 -3.05
N THR A 174 -17.68 -24.40 -3.05
CA THR A 174 -16.58 -24.94 -2.24
C THR A 174 -15.21 -24.43 -2.71
N LYS A 175 -14.99 -24.36 -4.03
CA LYS A 175 -13.80 -23.76 -4.64
C LYS A 175 -13.78 -22.25 -4.39
N LEU A 176 -14.90 -21.56 -4.55
CA LEU A 176 -15.00 -20.13 -4.32
C LEU A 176 -14.60 -19.75 -2.88
N THR A 177 -15.08 -20.52 -1.90
CA THR A 177 -14.74 -20.36 -0.47
C THR A 177 -13.25 -20.54 -0.22
N SER A 178 -12.63 -21.59 -0.77
CA SER A 178 -11.18 -21.84 -0.66
C SER A 178 -10.34 -20.73 -1.32
N LEU A 179 -10.78 -20.19 -2.47
CA LEU A 179 -10.11 -19.07 -3.14
C LEU A 179 -10.19 -17.80 -2.29
N TYR A 180 -11.30 -17.56 -1.61
CA TYR A 180 -11.40 -16.43 -0.69
C TYR A 180 -10.50 -16.57 0.53
N GLU A 181 -10.25 -17.77 1.04
CA GLU A 181 -9.32 -17.99 2.16
C GLU A 181 -7.87 -17.69 1.76
N THR A 182 -7.50 -17.99 0.51
CA THR A 182 -6.15 -17.76 0.00
C THR A 182 -5.90 -16.32 -0.49
N CYS A 183 -6.95 -15.59 -0.86
CA CYS A 183 -6.85 -14.20 -1.30
C CYS A 183 -6.47 -13.25 -0.16
N THR A 184 -5.57 -12.30 -0.45
CA THR A 184 -5.30 -11.19 0.46
C THR A 184 -6.55 -10.33 0.66
N LYS A 185 -7.04 -10.31 1.90
CA LYS A 185 -8.19 -9.51 2.34
C LYS A 185 -7.70 -8.22 2.98
N PHE A 186 -8.44 -7.12 2.80
CA PHE A 186 -8.19 -5.87 3.50
C PHE A 186 -9.49 -5.09 3.74
N THR A 187 -9.44 -4.19 4.72
CA THR A 187 -10.57 -3.30 5.05
C THR A 187 -10.17 -1.87 4.71
N PRO A 188 -10.59 -1.29 3.57
CA PRO A 188 -10.26 0.10 3.25
C PRO A 188 -10.74 1.07 4.32
N ILE A 189 -10.10 2.23 4.40
CA ILE A 189 -10.46 3.30 5.31
C ILE A 189 -11.89 3.77 4.96
N PRO A 190 -12.92 3.57 5.83
CA PRO A 190 -14.26 4.05 5.54
C PRO A 190 -14.30 5.55 5.28
N GLY A 191 -15.04 5.96 4.26
CA GLY A 191 -15.10 7.34 3.82
C GLY A 191 -15.59 7.48 2.39
N ARG A 192 -15.63 8.72 1.91
CA ARG A 192 -15.97 9.05 0.53
C ARG A 192 -14.68 9.15 -0.29
N TYR A 193 -14.54 8.26 -1.26
CA TYR A 193 -13.47 8.31 -2.25
C TYR A 193 -13.99 9.00 -3.49
N THR A 194 -13.21 9.96 -4.02
CA THR A 194 -13.55 10.66 -5.25
C THR A 194 -12.35 10.60 -6.18
N MET A 195 -12.61 10.29 -7.45
CA MET A 195 -11.62 10.36 -8.52
C MET A 195 -12.20 11.19 -9.64
N GLN A 196 -11.42 12.14 -10.14
CA GLN A 196 -11.83 13.09 -11.16
C GLN A 196 -10.77 13.12 -12.24
N ARG A 197 -11.19 13.05 -13.50
CA ARG A 197 -10.33 13.27 -14.67
C ARG A 197 -10.98 14.28 -15.58
N LYS A 198 -10.19 15.27 -15.99
CA LYS A 198 -10.55 16.22 -17.04
C LYS A 198 -9.95 15.71 -18.35
N PHE A 199 -10.80 15.56 -19.36
CA PHE A 199 -10.37 15.21 -20.70
C PHE A 199 -11.00 16.18 -21.70
N ARG A 200 -10.18 17.03 -22.31
CA ARG A 200 -10.62 18.11 -23.20
C ARG A 200 -11.68 19.01 -22.52
N ARG A 201 -12.91 19.06 -23.05
CA ARG A 201 -14.05 19.84 -22.50
C ARG A 201 -14.98 19.01 -21.60
N CYS A 202 -14.68 17.73 -21.37
CA CYS A 202 -15.48 16.84 -20.54
C CYS A 202 -14.77 16.57 -19.22
N GLU A 203 -15.51 16.58 -18.13
CA GLU A 203 -15.03 16.21 -16.81
C GLU A 203 -15.80 14.98 -16.35
N THR A 204 -15.06 13.90 -16.08
CA THR A 204 -15.64 12.69 -15.49
C THR A 204 -15.24 12.62 -14.03
N ARG A 205 -16.23 12.45 -13.15
CA ARG A 205 -16.03 12.29 -11.72
C ARG A 205 -16.76 11.03 -11.25
N VAL A 206 -16.03 10.13 -10.61
CA VAL A 206 -16.59 8.96 -9.94
C VAL A 206 -16.39 9.14 -8.44
N THR A 207 -17.44 8.84 -7.68
CA THR A 207 -17.42 8.90 -6.22
C THR A 207 -17.97 7.59 -5.67
N GLU A 208 -17.24 6.97 -4.75
CA GLU A 208 -17.67 5.75 -4.06
C GLU A 208 -17.70 6.03 -2.56
N LEU A 209 -18.80 5.69 -1.90
CA LEU A 209 -18.90 5.68 -0.46
C LEU A 209 -18.53 4.29 0.04
N ILE A 210 -17.53 4.21 0.92
CA ILE A 210 -17.06 2.98 1.54
C ILE A 210 -17.58 2.91 2.98
N PRO A 211 -18.56 2.02 3.26
CA PRO A 211 -19.03 1.77 4.61
C PRO A 211 -17.93 1.24 5.53
N ARG A 212 -18.15 1.41 6.84
CA ARG A 212 -17.33 0.72 7.86
C ARG A 212 -17.44 -0.80 7.66
N HIS A 213 -16.34 -1.51 7.92
CA HIS A 213 -16.27 -2.97 7.83
C HIS A 213 -16.50 -3.53 6.41
N SER A 214 -16.38 -2.70 5.36
CA SER A 214 -16.34 -3.21 3.99
C SER A 214 -15.08 -4.04 3.79
N VAL A 215 -15.21 -5.26 3.27
CA VAL A 215 -14.07 -6.14 2.98
C VAL A 215 -13.81 -6.16 1.48
N PHE A 216 -12.55 -5.98 1.12
CA PHE A 216 -12.07 -6.04 -0.25
C PHE A 216 -10.98 -7.10 -0.38
N PHE A 217 -10.84 -7.60 -1.60
CA PHE A 217 -9.89 -8.65 -1.94
C PHE A 217 -8.96 -8.16 -3.05
N ASP A 218 -7.67 -8.52 -2.97
CA ASP A 218 -6.80 -8.40 -4.13
C ASP A 218 -7.19 -9.42 -5.19
N SER A 219 -7.77 -8.93 -6.28
CA SER A 219 -8.21 -9.72 -7.41
C SER A 219 -7.06 -10.36 -8.20
N ASN A 220 -5.81 -10.00 -7.91
CA ASN A 220 -4.64 -10.47 -8.63
C ASN A 220 -3.85 -11.57 -7.91
N GLY A 221 -4.22 -11.87 -6.66
CA GLY A 221 -3.55 -12.92 -5.86
C GLY A 221 -3.91 -14.33 -6.29
N VAL A 222 -5.06 -14.52 -6.95
CA VAL A 222 -5.60 -15.82 -7.34
C VAL A 222 -5.95 -15.83 -8.84
N PRO A 223 -5.21 -16.57 -9.69
CA PRO A 223 -5.39 -16.59 -11.14
C PRO A 223 -6.79 -17.01 -11.60
N GLU A 224 -7.42 -17.93 -10.89
CA GLU A 224 -8.78 -18.42 -11.16
C GLU A 224 -9.79 -17.32 -10.92
N PHE A 225 -9.65 -16.58 -9.81
CA PHE A 225 -10.51 -15.44 -9.47
C PHE A 225 -10.31 -14.30 -10.47
N LYS A 226 -9.08 -14.05 -10.91
CA LYS A 226 -8.77 -13.10 -11.98
C LYS A 226 -9.48 -13.49 -13.29
N THR A 227 -9.38 -14.76 -13.68
CA THR A 227 -10.02 -15.28 -14.90
C THR A 227 -11.53 -15.20 -14.81
N ALA A 228 -12.09 -15.56 -13.65
CA ALA A 228 -13.52 -15.48 -13.36
C ALA A 228 -14.03 -14.04 -13.43
N LEU A 229 -13.30 -13.09 -12.84
CA LEU A 229 -13.63 -11.67 -12.95
C LEU A 229 -13.53 -11.18 -14.39
N LEU A 230 -12.49 -11.55 -15.13
CA LEU A 230 -12.36 -11.17 -16.55
C LEU A 230 -13.50 -11.72 -17.41
N ASN A 231 -14.03 -12.89 -17.07
CA ASN A 231 -15.12 -13.55 -17.81
C ASN A 231 -16.52 -13.08 -17.38
N ALA A 232 -16.74 -12.88 -16.07
CA ALA A 232 -18.02 -12.48 -15.49
C ALA A 232 -18.28 -10.99 -15.62
N SER A 233 -17.20 -10.20 -15.60
CA SER A 233 -17.29 -8.84 -16.09
C SER A 233 -17.45 -8.96 -17.60
N ALA A 234 -18.68 -8.84 -18.09
CA ALA A 234 -18.94 -8.35 -19.44
C ALA A 234 -18.40 -6.91 -19.55
N ILE A 235 -17.11 -6.70 -19.27
CA ILE A 235 -16.36 -5.53 -19.68
C ILE A 235 -16.29 -5.74 -21.19
N PRO A 236 -17.07 -5.02 -21.99
CA PRO A 236 -16.83 -5.06 -23.41
C PRO A 236 -15.34 -4.67 -23.56
N PRO A 237 -14.56 -5.33 -24.43
CA PRO A 237 -13.50 -4.53 -25.01
C PRO A 237 -14.22 -3.28 -25.51
N GLN A 238 -13.63 -2.09 -25.32
CA GLN A 238 -14.10 -0.84 -25.89
C GLN A 238 -15.40 -0.21 -25.31
N TRP A 239 -15.21 0.78 -24.45
CA TRP A 239 -15.93 2.06 -24.55
C TRP A 239 -14.92 3.16 -24.82
N GLY A 240 -14.72 3.49 -26.11
CA GLY A 240 -14.62 4.84 -26.68
C GLY A 240 -13.74 5.94 -26.06
N LEU A 241 -12.92 5.68 -25.04
CA LEU A 241 -11.87 6.59 -24.60
C LEU A 241 -10.56 5.86 -24.85
N SER A 242 -9.80 6.36 -25.82
CA SER A 242 -8.44 5.95 -26.19
C SER A 242 -7.42 5.95 -25.04
N ASP A 243 -7.83 6.23 -23.79
CA ASP A 243 -6.97 6.74 -22.73
C ASP A 243 -7.25 6.10 -21.34
N GLY A 244 -6.77 4.86 -21.12
CA GLY A 244 -6.53 4.30 -19.77
C GLY A 244 -7.66 3.47 -19.12
N LEU A 245 -7.41 2.99 -17.88
CA LEU A 245 -8.38 2.20 -17.10
C LEU A 245 -9.66 3.01 -16.79
N PRO A 246 -10.83 2.35 -16.65
CA PRO A 246 -12.05 2.99 -16.18
C PRO A 246 -11.80 3.77 -14.88
N LEU A 247 -12.36 4.98 -14.79
CA LEU A 247 -12.11 5.87 -13.64
C LEU A 247 -12.51 5.24 -12.29
N LYS A 248 -13.52 4.35 -12.30
CA LYS A 248 -13.90 3.51 -11.15
C LYS A 248 -12.76 2.60 -10.70
N ASN A 249 -12.06 1.93 -11.62
CA ASN A 249 -10.97 1.03 -11.26
C ASN A 249 -9.78 1.80 -10.67
N VAL A 250 -9.52 2.99 -11.19
CA VAL A 250 -8.49 3.90 -10.64
C VAL A 250 -8.85 4.33 -9.22
N LEU A 251 -10.13 4.64 -8.98
CA LEU A 251 -10.65 4.94 -7.66
C LEU A 251 -10.51 3.76 -6.69
N LEU A 252 -10.84 2.54 -7.12
CA LEU A 252 -10.72 1.35 -6.27
C LEU A 252 -9.25 1.07 -5.92
N LYS A 253 -8.33 1.24 -6.86
CA LYS A 253 -6.89 1.14 -6.61
C LYS A 253 -6.36 2.22 -5.67
N SER A 254 -6.93 3.41 -5.70
CA SER A 254 -6.46 4.46 -4.79
C SER A 254 -6.77 4.19 -3.31
N MET A 255 -7.67 3.23 -3.02
CA MET A 255 -7.97 2.80 -1.65
C MET A 255 -6.82 2.07 -0.98
N THR A 256 -5.93 1.45 -1.75
CA THR A 256 -4.75 0.73 -1.26
C THR A 256 -3.45 1.49 -1.53
N ALA A 257 -3.55 2.65 -2.19
CA ALA A 257 -2.41 3.43 -2.62
C ALA A 257 -2.00 4.46 -1.57
N VAL A 258 -0.69 4.64 -1.40
CA VAL A 258 -0.11 5.75 -0.66
C VAL A 258 0.90 6.49 -1.50
N LEU A 259 1.05 7.78 -1.26
CA LEU A 259 2.19 8.53 -1.77
C LEU A 259 3.42 8.16 -0.94
N ALA A 260 4.47 7.66 -1.60
CA ALA A 260 5.68 7.20 -0.94
C ALA A 260 6.94 7.70 -1.68
N PRO A 261 7.96 8.20 -0.97
CA PRO A 261 9.21 8.58 -1.59
C PRO A 261 9.99 7.37 -2.10
N TRP A 262 11.00 7.63 -2.93
CA TRP A 262 11.98 6.64 -3.36
C TRP A 262 13.14 6.61 -2.35
N LEU A 263 13.41 5.44 -1.77
CA LEU A 263 14.49 5.28 -0.80
C LEU A 263 15.77 4.79 -1.48
N LYS A 264 16.93 5.28 -1.02
CA LYS A 264 18.23 4.74 -1.43
C LYS A 264 18.69 3.62 -0.50
N LYS A 265 19.16 2.51 -1.07
CA LYS A 265 19.70 1.37 -0.30
C LYS A 265 20.85 1.78 0.60
N ALA A 266 21.81 2.53 0.07
CA ALA A 266 23.04 2.91 0.78
C ALA A 266 22.96 4.21 1.61
N SER A 267 21.80 4.91 1.65
CA SER A 267 21.70 6.21 2.33
C SER A 267 20.37 6.41 3.06
N MET A 268 20.35 7.25 4.09
CA MET A 268 19.11 7.72 4.73
C MET A 268 18.32 8.72 3.87
N LYS A 269 18.87 9.12 2.71
CA LYS A 269 18.20 10.03 1.79
C LYS A 269 16.95 9.37 1.17
N ALA A 270 15.86 10.12 1.21
CA ALA A 270 14.63 9.87 0.49
C ALA A 270 14.49 10.91 -0.62
N GLU A 271 13.98 10.48 -1.78
CA GLU A 271 13.77 11.34 -2.94
C GLU A 271 12.29 11.38 -3.28
N MET A 272 11.76 12.59 -3.48
CA MET A 272 10.49 12.80 -4.15
C MET A 272 10.80 13.24 -5.58
N GLY A 273 10.24 12.53 -6.56
CA GLY A 273 10.29 12.95 -7.94
C GLY A 273 9.47 14.22 -8.18
N VAL A 274 9.62 14.76 -9.38
CA VAL A 274 8.77 15.83 -9.90
C VAL A 274 7.68 15.19 -10.73
N TRP A 275 6.44 15.60 -10.50
CA TRP A 275 5.34 15.24 -11.37
C TRP A 275 5.15 16.34 -12.41
N CYS A 276 5.25 15.95 -13.68
CA CYS A 276 4.88 16.79 -14.81
C CYS A 276 3.59 16.21 -15.40
N PRO A 277 2.47 16.96 -15.40
CA PRO A 277 1.30 16.55 -16.15
C PRO A 277 1.66 16.42 -17.63
N ILE A 278 1.16 15.37 -18.28
CA ILE A 278 1.26 15.16 -19.73
C ILE A 278 0.11 15.92 -20.40
#